data_AF-A0A8C3U6L4-F1
#
_entry.id   AF-A0A8C3U6L4-F1
#
_cell.length_a   1.000
_cell.length_b   1.000
_cell.length_c   1.000
_cell.angle_alpha   90.00
_cell.angle_beta   90.00
_cell.angle_gamma   90.00
#
_symmetry.space_group_name_H-M   'P 1'
#
loop_
_entity.id
_entity.type
_entity.pdbx_description
1 polymer ?
#
loop_
_entity_poly.entity_id
_entity_poly.type
_entity_poly.pdbx_seq_one_letter_code
_entity_poly.pdbx_strand_id
1 'polypeptide(L)'
;SLIKNAKRKIIEEEDNFTREVTEFNNEYGLTSNRDLVIKKKVKTEINDLENEAALLKNEMESMEHKNVQLNALQLQKNELKQNLFTLQSELKVIREAETTTKGLEAEKVQVTEKPQTDPECLRTDQFFLFYDGPDKSAWEYLKYLIDNTKELLLIKLFQKIL
;
A
#
# COMPACT_ATOMS: atom_id res chain seq x y z
N SER A 1 104.54 10.41 9.85
CA SER A 1 105.11 9.37 8.98
C SER A 1 104.02 8.81 8.08
N LEU A 2 104.37 8.34 6.88
CA LEU A 2 103.46 7.72 5.91
C LEU A 2 102.57 6.62 6.52
N ILE A 3 103.13 5.86 7.46
CA ILE A 3 102.44 4.80 8.22
C ILE A 3 101.21 5.32 8.98
N LYS A 4 101.29 6.53 9.55
CA LYS A 4 100.17 7.10 10.33
C LYS A 4 98.99 7.51 9.43
N ASN A 5 99.28 8.00 8.22
CA ASN A 5 98.25 8.34 7.23
C ASN A 5 97.63 7.07 6.61
N ALA A 6 98.45 6.05 6.34
CA ALA A 6 97.95 4.76 5.85
C ALA A 6 96.99 4.11 6.87
N LYS A 7 97.36 4.12 8.16
CA LYS A 7 96.48 3.61 9.22
C LYS A 7 95.16 4.37 9.33
N ARG A 8 95.16 5.69 9.13
CA ARG A 8 93.93 6.49 9.15
C ARG A 8 93.01 6.14 7.98
N LYS A 9 93.57 6.03 6.76
CA LYS A 9 92.80 5.63 5.57
C LYS A 9 92.18 4.23 5.72
N ILE A 10 92.90 3.30 6.33
CA ILE A 10 92.37 1.94 6.57
C ILE A 10 91.15 2.00 7.49
N ILE A 11 91.21 2.78 8.57
CA ILE A 11 90.09 2.93 9.51
C ILE A 11 88.91 3.64 8.84
N GLU A 12 89.15 4.69 8.05
CA GLU A 12 88.09 5.40 7.32
C GLU A 12 87.38 4.48 6.31
N GLU A 13 88.11 3.68 5.54
CA GLU A 13 87.51 2.73 4.60
C GLU A 13 86.78 1.58 5.31
N GLU A 14 87.28 1.12 6.46
CA GLU A 14 86.62 0.09 7.27
C GLU A 14 85.29 0.58 7.86
N ASP A 15 85.27 1.82 8.38
CA ASP A 15 84.03 2.48 8.82
C ASP A 15 83.07 2.70 7.65
N ASN A 16 83.58 3.12 6.49
CA ASN A 16 82.78 3.37 5.31
C ASN A 16 82.11 2.08 4.81
N PHE A 17 82.88 1.01 4.71
CA PHE A 17 82.39 -0.33 4.36
C PHE A 17 81.33 -0.84 5.35
N THR A 18 81.58 -0.69 6.66
CA THR A 18 80.64 -1.13 7.70
C THR A 18 79.31 -0.38 7.63
N ARG A 19 79.36 0.93 7.35
CA ARG A 19 78.16 1.76 7.12
C ARG A 19 77.40 1.31 5.89
N GLU A 20 78.07 1.17 4.75
CA GLU A 20 77.45 0.76 3.48
C GLU A 20 76.78 -0.62 3.59
N VAL A 21 77.45 -1.58 4.23
CA VAL A 21 76.89 -2.92 4.48
C VAL A 21 75.66 -2.84 5.40
N THR A 22 75.69 -1.97 6.42
CA THR A 22 74.55 -1.81 7.33
C THR A 22 73.36 -1.15 6.64
N GLU A 23 73.58 -0.11 5.85
CA GLU A 23 72.55 0.58 5.06
C GLU A 23 71.93 -0.36 4.03
N PHE A 24 72.75 -1.07 3.26
CA PHE A 24 72.30 -2.08 2.30
C PHE A 24 71.45 -3.17 2.99
N ASN A 25 71.93 -3.71 4.10
CA ASN A 25 71.20 -4.74 4.82
C ASN A 25 69.86 -4.24 5.39
N ASN A 26 69.76 -2.97 5.76
CA ASN A 26 68.51 -2.37 6.25
C ASN A 26 67.54 -2.06 5.11
N GLU A 27 68.03 -1.53 3.98
CA GLU A 27 67.24 -1.19 2.79
C GLU A 27 66.57 -2.44 2.20
N TYR A 28 67.32 -3.54 2.11
CA TYR A 28 66.82 -4.80 1.55
C TYR A 28 66.29 -5.77 2.61
N GLY A 29 66.27 -5.37 3.89
CA GLY A 29 65.79 -6.20 5.00
C GLY A 29 66.53 -7.53 5.12
N LEU A 30 67.84 -7.54 4.87
CA LEU A 30 68.70 -8.73 4.97
C LEU A 30 69.13 -9.03 6.41
N THR A 31 68.88 -8.10 7.35
CA THR A 31 69.05 -8.32 8.80
C THR A 31 67.74 -8.75 9.47
N SER A 32 67.86 -9.31 10.69
CA SER A 32 66.81 -9.99 11.47
C SER A 32 65.52 -9.21 11.78
N ASN A 33 65.36 -7.98 11.27
CA ASN A 33 64.16 -7.15 11.45
C ASN A 33 63.08 -7.39 10.38
N ARG A 34 63.37 -8.11 9.29
CA ARG A 34 62.40 -8.40 8.22
C ARG A 34 61.16 -9.14 8.72
N ASP A 35 61.35 -10.16 9.55
CA ASP A 35 60.22 -10.93 10.11
C ASP A 35 59.33 -10.06 11.00
N LEU A 36 59.92 -9.14 11.77
CA LEU A 36 59.17 -8.21 12.61
C LEU A 36 58.33 -7.23 11.77
N VAL A 37 58.90 -6.71 10.67
CA VAL A 37 58.19 -5.81 9.75
C VAL A 37 57.05 -6.54 9.04
N ILE A 38 57.29 -7.75 8.54
CA ILE A 38 56.27 -8.58 7.90
C ILE A 38 55.16 -8.90 8.90
N LYS A 39 55.49 -9.32 10.12
CA LYS A 39 54.50 -9.64 11.15
C LYS A 39 53.64 -8.45 11.54
N LYS A 40 54.22 -7.24 11.61
CA LYS A 40 53.47 -6.00 11.85
C LYS A 40 52.50 -5.71 10.71
N LYS A 41 52.97 -5.76 9.45
CA LYS A 41 52.13 -5.56 8.26
C LYS A 41 50.98 -6.55 8.19
N VAL A 42 51.28 -7.84 8.37
CA VAL A 42 50.26 -8.91 8.39
C VAL A 42 49.23 -8.66 9.49
N LYS A 43 49.65 -8.25 10.69
CA LYS A 43 48.71 -7.95 11.77
C LYS A 43 47.80 -6.77 11.44
N THR A 44 48.35 -5.70 10.86
CA THR A 44 47.56 -4.54 10.44
C THR A 44 46.55 -4.96 9.37
N GLU A 45 47.00 -5.68 8.34
CA GLU A 45 46.15 -6.15 7.24
C GLU A 45 45.01 -7.05 7.74
N ILE A 46 45.30 -7.99 8.66
CA ILE A 46 44.27 -8.84 9.26
C ILE A 46 43.23 -8.00 9.99
N ASN A 47 43.66 -7.03 10.81
CA ASN A 47 42.73 -6.17 11.53
C ASN A 47 41.86 -5.34 10.57
N ASP A 48 42.43 -4.83 9.49
CA ASP A 48 41.70 -4.03 8.51
C ASP A 48 40.65 -4.89 7.78
N LEU A 49 41.03 -6.11 7.37
CA LEU A 49 40.12 -7.08 6.76
C LEU A 49 39.01 -7.54 7.73
N GLU A 50 39.33 -7.76 9.00
CA GLU A 50 38.33 -8.10 10.02
C GLU A 50 37.32 -6.97 10.23
N ASN A 51 37.77 -5.71 10.21
CA ASN A 51 36.89 -4.54 10.29
C ASN A 51 36.00 -4.43 9.05
N GLU A 52 36.55 -4.60 7.85
CA GLU A 52 35.77 -4.59 6.60
C GLU A 52 34.73 -5.71 6.58
N ALA A 53 35.09 -6.92 7.00
CA ALA A 53 34.17 -8.05 7.09
C ALA A 53 33.02 -7.77 8.08
N ALA A 54 33.30 -7.12 9.21
CA ALA A 54 32.28 -6.72 10.17
C ALA A 54 31.33 -5.66 9.60
N LEU A 55 31.86 -4.66 8.88
CA LEU A 55 31.05 -3.64 8.21
C LEU A 55 30.13 -4.25 7.13
N LEU A 56 30.69 -5.10 6.27
CA LEU A 56 29.93 -5.80 5.23
C LEU A 56 28.81 -6.66 5.81
N LYS A 57 29.08 -7.38 6.90
CA LYS A 57 28.07 -8.18 7.59
C LYS A 57 26.90 -7.32 8.07
N ASN A 58 27.19 -6.18 8.71
CA ASN A 58 26.15 -5.26 9.19
C ASN A 58 25.33 -4.67 8.03
N GLU A 59 25.98 -4.37 6.90
CA GLU A 59 25.30 -3.86 5.70
C GLU A 59 24.38 -4.94 5.08
N MET A 60 24.85 -6.20 5.01
CA MET A 60 24.04 -7.32 4.55
C MET A 60 22.81 -7.54 5.42
N GLU A 61 22.96 -7.52 6.75
CA GLU A 61 21.84 -7.64 7.69
C GLU A 61 20.82 -6.48 7.53
N SER A 62 21.31 -5.25 7.32
CA SER A 62 20.47 -4.08 7.06
C SER A 62 19.70 -4.20 5.74
N MET A 63 20.35 -4.69 4.68
CA MET A 63 19.70 -4.93 3.39
C MET A 63 18.63 -6.03 3.48
N GLU A 64 18.91 -7.13 4.19
CA GLU A 64 17.95 -8.21 4.41
C GLU A 64 16.69 -7.70 5.11
N HIS A 65 16.85 -6.93 6.20
CA HIS A 65 15.73 -6.34 6.91
C HIS A 65 14.90 -5.38 6.02
N LYS A 66 15.57 -4.52 5.23
CA LYS A 66 14.89 -3.63 4.27
C LYS A 66 14.14 -4.42 3.19
N ASN A 67 14.69 -5.54 2.73
CA ASN A 67 14.06 -6.41 1.74
C ASN A 67 12.77 -7.05 2.30
N VAL A 68 12.81 -7.54 3.55
CA VAL A 68 11.61 -8.05 4.23
C VAL A 68 10.52 -6.98 4.33
N GLN A 69 10.89 -5.76 4.73
CA GLN A 69 9.94 -4.64 4.80
C GLN A 69 9.35 -4.28 3.43
N LEU A 70 10.19 -4.24 2.39
CA LEU A 70 9.75 -3.96 1.03
C LEU A 70 8.73 -5.00 0.53
N ASN A 71 8.99 -6.28 0.79
CA ASN A 71 8.07 -7.36 0.43
C ASN A 71 6.72 -7.24 1.16
N ALA A 72 6.73 -6.89 2.45
CA ALA A 72 5.50 -6.63 3.21
C ALA A 72 4.69 -5.46 2.64
N LEU A 73 5.35 -4.35 2.30
CA LEU A 73 4.72 -3.19 1.66
C LEU A 73 4.16 -3.53 0.28
N GLN A 74 4.86 -4.35 -0.50
CA GLN A 74 4.40 -4.81 -1.81
C GLN A 74 3.11 -5.65 -1.68
N LEU A 75 3.01 -6.50 -0.66
CA LEU A 75 1.81 -7.28 -0.38
C LEU A 75 0.63 -6.37 -0.01
N GLN A 76 0.85 -5.43 0.92
CA GLN A 76 -0.18 -4.46 1.33
C GLN A 76 -0.67 -3.62 0.14
N LYS A 77 0.24 -3.17 -0.73
CA LYS A 77 -0.10 -2.45 -1.95
C LYS A 77 -1.04 -3.25 -2.86
N ASN A 78 -0.78 -4.56 -3.01
CA ASN A 78 -1.60 -5.42 -3.85
C ASN A 78 -2.98 -5.66 -3.22
N GLU A 79 -3.05 -5.85 -1.91
CA GLU A 79 -4.30 -5.99 -1.17
C GLU A 79 -5.17 -4.72 -1.30
N LEU A 80 -4.59 -3.53 -1.09
CA LEU A 80 -5.27 -2.26 -1.27
C LEU A 80 -5.79 -2.07 -2.70
N LYS A 81 -5.03 -2.52 -3.70
CA LYS A 81 -5.46 -2.48 -5.09
C LYS A 81 -6.69 -3.36 -5.34
N GLN A 82 -6.73 -4.56 -4.76
CA GLN A 82 -7.90 -5.45 -4.85
C GLN A 82 -9.11 -4.84 -4.14
N ASN A 83 -8.93 -4.32 -2.92
CA ASN A 83 -10.00 -3.67 -2.17
C ASN A 83 -10.59 -2.47 -2.94
N LEU A 84 -9.74 -1.68 -3.61
CA LEU A 84 -10.19 -0.58 -4.45
C LEU A 84 -11.06 -1.06 -5.62
N PHE A 85 -10.67 -2.15 -6.29
CA PHE A 85 -11.50 -2.72 -7.37
C PHE A 85 -12.84 -3.23 -6.86
N THR A 86 -12.85 -3.91 -5.71
CA THR A 86 -14.09 -4.37 -5.07
C THR A 86 -15.01 -3.20 -4.76
N LEU A 87 -14.51 -2.16 -4.08
CA LEU A 87 -15.30 -0.96 -3.75
C LEU A 87 -15.84 -0.23 -4.99
N GLN A 88 -15.06 -0.16 -6.07
CA GLN A 88 -15.52 0.43 -7.33
C GLN A 88 -16.68 -0.37 -7.94
N SER A 89 -16.62 -1.70 -7.85
CA SER A 89 -17.69 -2.57 -8.34
C SER A 89 -18.98 -2.43 -7.51
N GLU A 90 -18.85 -2.39 -6.18
CA GLU A 90 -19.97 -2.18 -5.25
C GLU A 90 -20.61 -0.82 -5.47
N LEU A 91 -19.80 0.23 -5.63
CA LEU A 91 -20.29 1.58 -5.91
C LEU A 91 -21.10 1.63 -7.21
N LYS A 92 -20.72 0.86 -8.23
CA LYS A 92 -21.49 0.77 -9.48
C LYS A 92 -22.89 0.18 -9.22
N VAL A 93 -22.96 -0.92 -8.47
CA VAL A 93 -24.24 -1.56 -8.10
C VAL A 93 -25.13 -0.61 -7.30
N ILE A 94 -24.54 0.12 -6.33
CA ILE A 94 -25.29 1.10 -5.53
C ILE A 94 -25.86 2.22 -6.42
N ARG A 95 -25.08 2.72 -7.39
CA ARG A 95 -25.58 3.75 -8.32
C ARG A 95 -26.72 3.24 -9.19
N GLU A 96 -26.63 2.01 -9.68
CA GLU A 96 -27.71 1.38 -10.44
C GLU A 96 -28.98 1.28 -9.58
N ALA A 97 -28.86 0.78 -8.34
CA ALA A 97 -29.98 0.71 -7.39
C ALA A 97 -30.57 2.10 -7.08
N GLU A 98 -29.73 3.13 -6.91
CA GLU A 98 -30.18 4.51 -6.71
C GLU A 98 -30.99 5.01 -7.91
N THR A 99 -30.54 4.75 -9.14
CA THR A 99 -31.28 5.15 -10.34
C THR A 99 -32.62 4.44 -10.47
N THR A 100 -32.66 3.14 -10.20
CA THR A 100 -33.90 2.35 -10.20
C THR A 100 -34.87 2.88 -9.13
N THR A 101 -34.38 3.15 -7.93
CA THR A 101 -35.21 3.66 -6.82
C THR A 101 -35.81 5.03 -7.16
N LYS A 102 -35.03 5.93 -7.76
CA LYS A 102 -35.54 7.23 -8.23
C LYS A 102 -36.61 7.08 -9.30
N GLY A 103 -36.44 6.14 -10.22
CA GLY A 103 -37.45 5.84 -11.25
C GLY A 103 -38.76 5.35 -10.65
N LEU A 104 -38.68 4.41 -9.71
CA LEU A 104 -39.84 3.85 -9.01
C LEU A 104 -40.58 4.91 -8.17
N GLU A 105 -39.85 5.82 -7.51
CA GLU A 105 -40.48 6.89 -6.74
C GLU A 105 -41.20 7.90 -7.65
N ALA A 106 -40.68 8.15 -8.85
CA ALA A 106 -41.37 8.97 -9.85
C ALA A 106 -42.63 8.29 -10.41
N GLU A 107 -42.56 6.98 -10.72
CA GLU A 107 -43.70 6.19 -11.17
C GLU A 107 -44.81 6.14 -10.10
N LYS A 108 -44.42 5.95 -8.84
CA LYS A 108 -45.33 5.96 -7.69
C LYS A 108 -46.18 7.23 -7.65
N VAL A 109 -45.57 8.41 -7.81
CA VAL A 109 -46.31 9.68 -7.83
C VAL A 109 -47.33 9.69 -8.97
N GLN A 110 -46.93 9.29 -10.18
CA GLN A 110 -47.83 9.24 -11.34
C GLN A 110 -49.01 8.28 -11.13
N VAL A 111 -48.76 7.09 -10.57
CA VAL A 111 -49.81 6.10 -10.29
C VAL A 111 -50.78 6.62 -9.22
N THR A 112 -50.32 7.36 -8.22
CA THR A 112 -51.19 7.96 -7.20
C THR A 112 -52.04 9.12 -7.70
N GLU A 113 -51.55 9.92 -8.66
CA GLU A 113 -52.28 11.07 -9.22
C GLU A 113 -53.28 10.67 -10.33
N LYS A 114 -53.04 9.54 -11.01
CA LYS A 114 -53.86 9.09 -12.14
C LYS A 114 -55.35 8.94 -11.81
N PRO A 115 -55.78 8.32 -10.68
CA PRO A 115 -57.20 8.24 -10.33
C PRO A 115 -57.87 9.60 -10.09
N GLN A 116 -57.11 10.63 -9.69
CA GLN A 116 -57.62 11.98 -9.44
C GLN A 116 -57.78 12.80 -10.72
N THR A 117 -57.08 12.41 -11.79
CA THR A 117 -57.07 13.13 -13.07
C THR A 117 -57.78 12.36 -14.20
N ASP A 118 -58.06 11.07 -13.99
CA ASP A 118 -58.72 10.21 -14.96
C ASP A 118 -60.21 10.57 -15.13
N PRO A 119 -60.67 10.88 -16.36
CA PRO A 119 -62.05 11.33 -16.60
C PRO A 119 -63.12 10.30 -16.23
N GLU A 120 -62.84 9.01 -16.35
CA GLU A 120 -63.79 7.96 -15.99
C GLU A 120 -63.88 7.81 -14.46
N CYS A 121 -62.74 7.91 -13.75
CA CYS A 121 -62.72 7.95 -12.30
C CYS A 121 -63.49 9.16 -11.76
N LEU A 122 -63.23 10.36 -12.31
CA LEU A 122 -63.94 11.59 -11.94
C LEU A 122 -65.44 11.53 -12.25
N ARG A 123 -65.82 10.96 -13.40
CA ARG A 123 -67.23 10.77 -13.76
C ARG A 123 -67.91 9.83 -12.76
N THR A 124 -67.23 8.77 -12.37
CA THR A 124 -67.75 7.81 -11.38
C THR A 124 -67.87 8.48 -10.00
N ASP A 125 -66.90 9.29 -9.59
CA ASP A 125 -66.95 10.07 -8.34
C ASP A 125 -68.06 11.11 -8.32
N GLN A 126 -68.29 11.82 -9.43
CA GLN A 126 -69.43 12.72 -9.57
C GLN A 126 -70.74 11.95 -9.52
N PHE A 127 -70.85 10.83 -10.23
CA PHE A 127 -72.03 9.97 -10.18
C PHE A 127 -72.30 9.49 -8.73
N PHE A 128 -71.26 9.14 -7.96
CA PHE A 128 -71.37 8.79 -6.55
C PHE A 128 -71.89 9.94 -5.67
N LEU A 129 -71.47 11.18 -5.93
CA LEU A 129 -71.89 12.34 -5.13
C LEU A 129 -73.36 12.70 -5.33
N PHE A 130 -73.93 12.42 -6.51
CA PHE A 130 -75.30 12.82 -6.87
C PHE A 130 -76.31 11.67 -6.92
N TYR A 131 -75.88 10.42 -6.71
CA TYR A 131 -76.79 9.26 -6.73
C TYR A 131 -77.68 9.21 -5.47
N ASP A 132 -78.99 9.26 -5.67
CA ASP A 132 -80.00 9.17 -4.61
C ASP A 132 -81.11 8.16 -4.98
N GLY A 133 -80.68 6.97 -5.40
CA GLY A 133 -81.57 5.85 -5.72
C GLY A 133 -81.94 5.00 -4.50
N PRO A 134 -82.95 4.12 -4.61
CA PRO A 134 -83.37 3.22 -3.52
C PRO A 134 -82.26 2.28 -3.03
N ASP A 135 -81.23 2.03 -3.85
CA ASP A 135 -80.11 1.12 -3.55
C ASP A 135 -78.87 1.83 -2.97
N LYS A 136 -78.99 3.11 -2.58
CA LYS A 136 -77.86 3.95 -2.13
C LYS A 136 -76.99 3.30 -1.05
N SER A 137 -77.59 2.63 -0.08
CA SER A 137 -76.86 1.94 1.00
C SER A 137 -76.01 0.78 0.50
N ALA A 138 -76.48 0.02 -0.49
CA ALA A 138 -75.71 -1.05 -1.13
C ALA A 138 -74.52 -0.48 -1.93
N TRP A 139 -74.73 0.66 -2.59
CA TRP A 139 -73.69 1.38 -3.32
C TRP A 139 -72.63 2.02 -2.40
N GLU A 140 -73.03 2.59 -1.25
CA GLU A 140 -72.10 3.10 -0.24
C GLU A 140 -71.20 2.00 0.33
N TYR A 141 -71.76 0.81 0.57
CA TYR A 141 -71.01 -0.36 1.01
C TYR A 141 -70.00 -0.85 -0.04
N LEU A 142 -70.39 -0.88 -1.33
CA LEU A 142 -69.49 -1.21 -2.43
C LEU A 142 -68.35 -0.19 -2.56
N LYS A 143 -68.63 1.10 -2.40
CA LYS A 143 -67.61 2.16 -2.42
C LYS A 143 -66.60 1.97 -1.28
N TYR A 144 -67.08 1.73 -0.07
CA TYR A 144 -66.21 1.43 1.08
C TYR A 144 -65.31 0.21 0.83
N LEU A 145 -65.82 -0.87 0.23
CA LEU A 145 -65.03 -2.05 -0.11
C LEU A 145 -63.98 -1.76 -1.19
N ILE A 146 -64.33 -0.99 -2.22
CA ILE A 146 -63.42 -0.60 -3.30
C ILE A 146 -62.28 0.27 -2.74
N ASP A 147 -62.58 1.23 -1.88
CA ASP A 147 -61.57 2.14 -1.34
C ASP A 147 -60.61 1.41 -0.39
N ASN A 148 -61.12 0.54 0.48
CA ASN A 148 -60.26 -0.30 1.34
C ASN A 148 -59.40 -1.27 0.53
N THR A 149 -59.93 -1.86 -0.55
CA THR A 149 -59.14 -2.79 -1.38
C THR A 149 -58.06 -2.07 -2.18
N LYS A 150 -58.29 -0.83 -2.64
CA LYS A 150 -57.27 0.02 -3.25
C LYS A 150 -56.13 0.34 -2.28
N GLU A 151 -56.44 0.74 -1.04
CA GLU A 151 -55.40 1.00 -0.02
C GLU A 151 -54.59 -0.26 0.29
N LEU A 152 -55.25 -1.42 0.44
CA LEU A 152 -54.57 -2.68 0.73
C LEU A 152 -53.66 -3.14 -0.43
N LEU A 153 -54.06 -2.88 -1.67
CA LEU A 153 -53.26 -3.15 -2.86
C LEU A 153 -52.07 -2.19 -2.98
N LEU A 154 -52.25 -0.91 -2.69
CA LEU A 154 -51.16 0.08 -2.60
C LEU A 154 -50.12 -0.32 -1.56
N ILE A 155 -50.55 -0.68 -0.35
CA ILE A 155 -49.65 -1.16 0.73
C ILE A 155 -48.88 -2.41 0.28
N LYS A 156 -49.55 -3.38 -0.34
CA LYS A 156 -48.89 -4.61 -0.85
C LYS A 156 -47.91 -4.32 -1.99
N LEU A 157 -48.21 -3.37 -2.87
CA LEU A 157 -47.30 -2.92 -3.92
C LEU A 157 -46.05 -2.27 -3.30
N PHE A 158 -46.22 -1.40 -2.30
CA PHE A 158 -45.09 -0.77 -1.60
C PHE A 158 -44.21 -1.77 -0.84
N GLN A 159 -44.82 -2.76 -0.17
CA GLN A 159 -44.08 -3.83 0.51
C GLN A 159 -43.32 -4.77 -0.43
N LYS A 160 -43.65 -4.78 -1.73
CA LYS A 160 -42.97 -5.60 -2.74
C LYS A 160 -41.83 -4.83 -3.45
N ILE A 161 -41.80 -3.52 -3.26
CA ILE A 161 -40.81 -2.60 -3.84
C ILE A 161 -39.70 -2.25 -2.83
N LEU A 162 -40.00 -2.30 -1.52
CA LEU A 162 -39.04 -2.23 -0.40
C LEU A 162 -38.45 -3.61 -0.09
#